data_AF-A0A662EBR8-F1
#
_entry.id   AF-A0A662EBR8-F1
#
_cell.length_a   1.000
_cell.length_b   1.000
_cell.length_c   1.000
_cell.angle_alpha   90.00
_cell.angle_beta   90.00
_cell.angle_gamma   90.00
#
_symmetry.space_group_name_H-M   'P 1'
#
loop_
_entity.id
_entity.type
_entity.pdbx_description
1 polymer ?
#
loop_
_entity_poly.entity_id
_entity_poly.type
_entity_poly.pdbx_seq_one_letter_code
_entity_poly.pdbx_strand_id
1 'polypeptide(L)'
;MSLSATWPRLRSLQSSERRIGTVFHYCFQTMGNSETDTQSTVRAPFAPWDRRELPGLFDVDDTARRVGNYKWTEMKLFEALGGWIATVPELDIKVRLGTHCYHHSWHADIWHKRLPELREMKPERLTVPANEAMERFIEAMTEPEAPELTIEKLVGVYRVLIPRFIAAYTYHRNGASEITDAPTIRFINFILQDEFDDWRDGEMMLQSLITTADHVRRASEHQAKLEAIMVEAGGITGPGSIGTSVSTSTEGGV
;
A
#
# COMPACT_ATOMS: atom_id res chain seq x y z
N MET A 1 -31.00 -53.92 -28.01
CA MET A 1 -29.99 -53.71 -26.95
C MET A 1 -29.18 -52.47 -27.33
N SER A 2 -29.25 -51.49 -26.44
CA SER A 2 -28.72 -50.13 -26.57
C SER A 2 -27.20 -50.11 -26.46
N LEU A 3 -26.53 -49.25 -27.26
CA LEU A 3 -25.70 -48.12 -26.76
C LEU A 3 -24.99 -47.47 -27.97
N SER A 4 -25.48 -46.29 -28.37
CA SER A 4 -24.73 -45.38 -29.24
C SER A 4 -23.78 -44.54 -28.37
N ALA A 5 -22.51 -44.47 -28.77
CA ALA A 5 -21.57 -43.51 -28.21
C ALA A 5 -21.52 -42.30 -29.16
N THR A 6 -22.07 -41.16 -28.72
CA THR A 6 -21.88 -39.87 -29.39
C THR A 6 -21.36 -38.87 -28.36
N TRP A 7 -20.17 -38.35 -28.62
CA TRP A 7 -19.54 -37.26 -27.86
C TRP A 7 -20.12 -35.91 -28.30
N PRO A 8 -20.55 -35.02 -27.38
CA PRO A 8 -20.83 -33.63 -27.74
C PRO A 8 -19.59 -32.75 -27.52
N ARG A 9 -19.26 -31.97 -28.55
CA ARG A 9 -18.37 -30.80 -28.48
C ARG A 9 -18.98 -29.67 -27.64
N LEU A 10 -18.08 -28.96 -26.97
CA LEU A 10 -18.22 -27.66 -26.29
C LEU A 10 -19.27 -26.71 -26.87
N ARG A 11 -20.15 -26.19 -25.99
CA ARG A 11 -20.65 -24.81 -26.05
C ARG A 11 -21.14 -24.30 -24.68
N SER A 12 -20.82 -23.02 -24.46
CA SER A 12 -21.33 -22.05 -23.47
C SER A 12 -20.70 -22.00 -22.08
N LEU A 13 -19.69 -21.11 -22.00
CA LEU A 13 -19.20 -20.39 -20.82
C LEU A 13 -20.30 -19.49 -20.21
N GLN A 14 -21.34 -20.06 -19.60
CA GLN A 14 -22.40 -19.29 -18.92
C GLN A 14 -22.84 -19.88 -17.56
N SER A 15 -22.06 -20.79 -16.97
CA SER A 15 -22.43 -21.47 -15.71
C SER A 15 -21.53 -21.16 -14.50
N SER A 16 -20.47 -20.35 -14.65
CA SER A 16 -19.58 -19.97 -13.55
C SER A 16 -20.12 -18.81 -12.69
N GLU A 17 -20.87 -17.87 -13.29
CA GLU A 17 -21.33 -16.65 -12.59
C GLU A 17 -22.50 -16.91 -11.61
N ARG A 18 -23.22 -18.02 -11.71
CA ARG A 18 -24.29 -18.36 -10.73
C ARG A 18 -23.79 -19.08 -9.48
N ARG A 19 -22.55 -19.60 -9.47
CA ARG A 19 -22.03 -20.36 -8.32
C ARG A 19 -21.39 -19.48 -7.25
N ILE A 20 -20.88 -18.30 -7.60
CA ILE A 20 -20.18 -17.44 -6.62
C ILE A 20 -21.20 -16.73 -5.71
N GLY A 21 -22.32 -16.23 -6.25
CA GLY A 21 -23.39 -15.61 -5.44
C GLY A 21 -24.14 -16.58 -4.52
N THR A 22 -24.25 -17.86 -4.90
CA THR A 22 -24.98 -18.86 -4.11
C THR A 22 -24.21 -19.31 -2.86
N VAL A 23 -22.86 -19.32 -2.91
CA VAL A 23 -22.03 -19.73 -1.77
C VAL A 23 -22.02 -18.67 -0.66
N PHE A 24 -22.04 -17.38 -1.02
CA PHE A 24 -22.11 -16.29 -0.03
C PHE A 24 -23.47 -16.20 0.67
N HIS A 25 -24.57 -16.44 -0.04
CA HIS A 25 -25.91 -16.41 0.56
C HIS A 25 -26.17 -17.60 1.51
N TYR A 26 -25.63 -18.78 1.18
CA TYR A 26 -25.77 -19.97 2.04
C TYR A 26 -24.99 -19.85 3.35
N CYS A 27 -23.81 -19.24 3.34
CA CYS A 27 -22.98 -19.07 4.53
C CYS A 27 -23.61 -18.09 5.54
N PHE A 28 -24.32 -17.06 5.05
CA PHE A 28 -24.98 -16.06 5.89
C PHE A 28 -26.30 -16.58 6.50
N GLN A 29 -27.06 -17.42 5.78
CA GLN A 29 -28.31 -18.01 6.29
C GLN A 29 -28.11 -19.07 7.38
N THR A 30 -26.95 -19.72 7.45
CA THR A 30 -26.65 -20.71 8.50
C THR A 30 -26.22 -20.12 9.84
N MET A 31 -26.07 -18.79 9.95
CA MET A 31 -25.69 -18.10 11.20
C MET A 31 -26.89 -17.49 11.96
N GLY A 32 -28.10 -17.99 11.70
CA GLY A 32 -29.33 -17.57 12.39
C GLY A 32 -29.96 -18.69 13.22
N ASN A 33 -29.85 -18.56 14.55
CA ASN A 33 -30.60 -19.24 15.60
C ASN A 33 -30.84 -20.75 15.48
N SER A 34 -29.96 -21.53 16.12
CA SER A 34 -30.32 -22.86 16.63
C SER A 34 -29.82 -23.01 18.08
N GLU A 35 -30.71 -22.75 19.04
CA GLU A 35 -30.62 -23.32 20.39
C GLU A 35 -30.88 -24.83 20.29
N THR A 36 -29.88 -25.56 19.81
CA THR A 36 -29.80 -27.01 19.95
C THR A 36 -28.33 -27.35 20.11
N ASP A 37 -27.92 -27.48 21.37
CA ASP A 37 -26.60 -27.97 21.78
C ASP A 37 -26.39 -29.37 21.18
N THR A 38 -25.78 -29.39 20.02
CA THR A 38 -25.36 -30.61 19.35
C THR A 38 -23.92 -30.81 19.80
N GLN A 39 -23.67 -31.78 20.69
CA GLN A 39 -22.32 -32.12 21.16
C GLN A 39 -21.44 -32.47 19.96
N SER A 40 -20.72 -31.47 19.47
CA SER A 40 -19.73 -31.64 18.41
C SER A 40 -18.63 -32.54 18.94
N THR A 41 -18.40 -33.67 18.26
CA THR A 41 -17.26 -34.56 18.52
C THR A 41 -15.95 -33.99 17.97
N VAL A 42 -16.01 -32.83 17.30
CA VAL A 42 -14.86 -32.14 16.73
C VAL A 42 -14.18 -31.35 17.85
N ARG A 43 -12.89 -31.62 18.06
CA ARG A 43 -12.04 -30.83 18.94
C ARG A 43 -12.21 -29.35 18.59
N ALA A 44 -12.35 -28.48 19.60
CA ALA A 44 -12.50 -27.04 19.40
C ALA A 44 -11.55 -26.54 18.31
N PRO A 45 -12.05 -25.71 17.36
CA PRO A 45 -11.24 -25.26 16.23
C PRO A 45 -9.89 -24.72 16.70
N PHE A 46 -8.88 -25.10 15.93
CA PHE A 46 -7.46 -24.94 16.20
C PHE A 46 -7.09 -23.49 16.57
N ALA A 47 -6.20 -23.36 17.57
CA ALA A 47 -5.62 -22.14 18.14
C ALA A 47 -6.47 -21.35 19.16
N PRO A 48 -6.30 -21.58 20.48
CA PRO A 48 -6.89 -20.74 21.55
C PRO A 48 -6.42 -19.27 21.58
N TRP A 49 -5.55 -18.88 20.64
CA TRP A 49 -5.06 -17.51 20.43
C TRP A 49 -5.64 -16.85 19.16
N ASP A 50 -6.39 -17.57 18.32
CA ASP A 50 -7.09 -17.02 17.16
C ASP A 50 -8.36 -16.31 17.64
N ARG A 51 -8.20 -15.05 18.07
CA ARG A 51 -9.27 -14.17 18.57
C ARG A 51 -9.76 -13.19 17.51
N ARG A 52 -9.66 -13.52 16.22
CA ARG A 52 -9.89 -12.57 15.13
C ARG A 52 -11.22 -11.82 15.30
N GLU A 53 -11.12 -10.51 15.46
CA GLU A 53 -12.26 -9.60 15.54
C GLU A 53 -12.69 -9.19 14.13
N LEU A 54 -13.99 -9.20 13.89
CA LEU A 54 -14.61 -8.74 12.66
C LEU A 54 -15.58 -7.60 12.98
N PRO A 55 -15.64 -6.54 12.15
CA PRO A 55 -14.76 -6.25 11.02
C PRO A 55 -13.42 -5.60 11.45
N GLY A 56 -12.46 -5.54 10.52
CA GLY A 56 -11.26 -4.71 10.69
C GLY A 56 -11.58 -3.20 10.69
N LEU A 57 -10.56 -2.35 10.82
CA LEU A 57 -10.71 -0.90 10.85
C LEU A 57 -11.16 -0.29 9.51
N PHE A 58 -10.87 -0.96 8.40
CA PHE A 58 -11.17 -0.46 7.06
C PHE A 58 -12.28 -1.28 6.41
N ASP A 59 -13.23 -0.58 5.79
CA ASP A 59 -14.13 -1.22 4.86
C ASP A 59 -13.45 -1.46 3.50
N VAL A 60 -14.18 -2.11 2.59
CA VAL A 60 -13.69 -2.46 1.26
C VAL A 60 -13.41 -1.22 0.41
N ASP A 61 -14.22 -0.17 0.52
CA ASP A 61 -14.08 1.05 -0.27
C ASP A 61 -12.86 1.87 0.19
N ASP A 62 -12.65 1.97 1.51
CA ASP A 62 -11.47 2.59 2.10
C ASP A 62 -10.19 1.83 1.75
N THR A 63 -10.23 0.49 1.80
CA THR A 63 -9.11 -0.35 1.39
C THR A 63 -8.77 -0.12 -0.09
N ALA A 64 -9.77 -0.11 -0.96
CA ALA A 64 -9.57 0.13 -2.40
C ALA A 64 -9.00 1.53 -2.68
N ARG A 65 -9.49 2.57 -1.97
CA ARG A 65 -8.97 3.94 -2.07
C ARG A 65 -7.50 4.00 -1.63
N ARG A 66 -7.17 3.44 -0.47
CA ARG A 66 -5.78 3.40 0.05
C ARG A 66 -4.84 2.69 -0.92
N VAL A 67 -5.23 1.52 -1.41
CA VAL A 67 -4.45 0.75 -2.40
C VAL A 67 -4.25 1.55 -3.70
N GLY A 68 -5.27 2.28 -4.14
CA GLY A 68 -5.18 3.19 -5.28
C GLY A 68 -4.13 4.29 -5.08
N ASN A 69 -4.13 4.93 -3.90
CA ASN A 69 -3.16 5.96 -3.55
C ASN A 69 -1.74 5.40 -3.39
N TYR A 70 -1.58 4.20 -2.79
CA TYR A 70 -0.29 3.52 -2.71
C TYR A 70 0.26 3.28 -4.11
N LYS A 71 -0.51 2.62 -4.98
CA LYS A 71 -0.11 2.34 -6.36
C LYS A 71 0.34 3.61 -7.09
N TRP A 72 -0.43 4.70 -7.00
CA TRP A 72 -0.08 5.95 -7.65
C TRP A 72 1.27 6.49 -7.14
N THR A 73 1.47 6.47 -5.82
CA THR A 73 2.70 6.99 -5.19
C THR A 73 3.91 6.11 -5.51
N GLU A 74 3.75 4.77 -5.47
CA GLU A 74 4.78 3.79 -5.84
C GLU A 74 5.21 3.97 -7.30
N MET A 75 4.25 4.15 -8.21
CA MET A 75 4.53 4.43 -9.61
C MET A 75 5.33 5.73 -9.77
N LYS A 76 4.98 6.78 -9.03
CA LYS A 76 5.71 8.06 -9.09
C LYS A 76 7.11 7.96 -8.54
N LEU A 77 7.31 7.20 -7.47
CA LEU A 77 8.65 6.96 -6.94
C LEU A 77 9.49 6.11 -7.91
N PHE A 78 8.91 5.07 -8.52
CA PHE A 78 9.54 4.31 -9.59
C PHE A 78 9.98 5.22 -10.76
N GLU A 79 9.09 6.08 -11.27
CA GLU A 79 9.40 7.02 -12.35
C GLU A 79 10.55 7.96 -11.97
N ALA A 80 10.53 8.52 -10.75
CA ALA A 80 11.57 9.41 -10.25
C ALA A 80 12.94 8.72 -10.15
N LEU A 81 13.00 7.55 -9.50
CA LEU A 81 14.23 6.78 -9.37
C LEU A 81 14.77 6.35 -10.74
N GLY A 82 13.90 5.88 -11.62
CA GLY A 82 14.24 5.51 -13.00
C GLY A 82 14.87 6.67 -13.78
N GLY A 83 14.33 7.87 -13.66
CA GLY A 83 14.89 9.07 -14.28
C GLY A 83 16.26 9.47 -13.71
N TRP A 84 16.43 9.38 -12.39
CA TRP A 84 17.66 9.80 -11.72
C TRP A 84 18.84 8.85 -11.88
N ILE A 85 18.62 7.56 -12.14
CA ILE A 85 19.70 6.60 -12.44
C ILE A 85 20.60 7.12 -13.58
N ALA A 86 20.02 7.84 -14.54
CA ALA A 86 20.76 8.42 -15.67
C ALA A 86 21.54 9.70 -15.31
N THR A 87 21.15 10.44 -14.27
CA THR A 87 21.66 11.80 -13.99
C THR A 87 22.58 11.90 -12.77
N VAL A 88 22.40 11.04 -11.76
CA VAL A 88 23.27 10.99 -10.58
C VAL A 88 24.72 10.70 -11.02
N PRO A 89 25.77 11.30 -10.44
CA PRO A 89 27.16 11.01 -10.81
C PRO A 89 27.77 9.80 -10.06
N GLU A 90 27.36 9.54 -8.82
CA GLU A 90 27.95 8.53 -7.95
C GLU A 90 27.55 7.09 -8.37
N LEU A 91 28.53 6.23 -8.65
CA LEU A 91 28.30 4.89 -9.21
C LEU A 91 27.66 3.93 -8.21
N ASP A 92 28.11 3.96 -6.96
CA ASP A 92 27.54 3.17 -5.87
C ASP A 92 26.06 3.52 -5.65
N ILE A 93 25.73 4.81 -5.68
CA ILE A 93 24.34 5.29 -5.57
C ILE A 93 23.50 4.80 -6.75
N LYS A 94 24.01 4.89 -7.99
CA LYS A 94 23.28 4.38 -9.18
C LYS A 94 22.87 2.92 -9.05
N VAL A 95 23.79 2.07 -8.61
CA VAL A 95 23.53 0.63 -8.47
C VAL A 95 22.41 0.40 -7.46
N ARG A 96 22.44 1.12 -6.33
CA ARG A 96 21.39 1.03 -5.31
C ARG A 96 20.04 1.57 -5.78
N LEU A 97 20.02 2.73 -6.45
CA LEU A 97 18.80 3.27 -7.05
C LEU A 97 18.18 2.31 -8.07
N GLY A 98 19.00 1.57 -8.82
CA GLY A 98 18.52 0.52 -9.73
C GLY A 98 17.74 -0.59 -9.02
N THR A 99 18.26 -1.08 -7.88
CA THR A 99 17.57 -2.07 -7.05
C THR A 99 16.27 -1.51 -6.48
N HIS A 100 16.29 -0.33 -5.86
CA HIS A 100 15.12 0.26 -5.22
C HIS A 100 14.03 0.61 -6.27
N CYS A 101 14.44 1.08 -7.46
CA CYS A 101 13.56 1.30 -8.60
C CYS A 101 12.81 0.03 -9.00
N TYR A 102 13.50 -1.12 -9.02
CA TYR A 102 12.84 -2.40 -9.28
C TYR A 102 11.82 -2.75 -8.19
N HIS A 103 12.14 -2.56 -6.90
CA HIS A 103 11.21 -2.80 -5.80
C HIS A 103 9.91 -2.00 -5.95
N HIS A 104 10.01 -0.67 -6.13
CA HIS A 104 8.82 0.17 -6.30
C HIS A 104 8.01 -0.17 -7.57
N SER A 105 8.67 -0.59 -8.65
CA SER A 105 7.97 -1.08 -9.85
C SER A 105 7.16 -2.35 -9.55
N TRP A 106 7.72 -3.24 -8.72
CA TRP A 106 7.07 -4.48 -8.29
C TRP A 106 5.94 -4.21 -7.29
N HIS A 107 6.13 -3.28 -6.35
CA HIS A 107 5.08 -2.83 -5.42
C HIS A 107 3.87 -2.27 -6.18
N ALA A 108 4.10 -1.41 -7.16
CA ALA A 108 3.06 -0.88 -8.03
C ALA A 108 2.31 -1.98 -8.81
N ASP A 109 3.02 -2.98 -9.33
CA ASP A 109 2.44 -4.12 -10.04
C ASP A 109 1.58 -5.02 -9.13
N ILE A 110 2.00 -5.25 -7.88
CA ILE A 110 1.18 -5.96 -6.90
C ILE A 110 -0.13 -5.21 -6.65
N TRP A 111 -0.06 -3.90 -6.40
CA TRP A 111 -1.26 -3.10 -6.16
C TRP A 111 -2.17 -3.03 -7.37
N HIS A 112 -1.59 -3.00 -8.57
CA HIS A 112 -2.35 -3.10 -9.81
C HIS A 112 -3.17 -4.40 -9.88
N LYS A 113 -2.58 -5.52 -9.49
CA LYS A 113 -3.25 -6.84 -9.46
C LYS A 113 -4.28 -6.96 -8.34
N ARG A 114 -4.05 -6.32 -7.18
CA ARG A 114 -4.95 -6.35 -6.03
C ARG A 114 -6.22 -5.52 -6.23
N LEU A 115 -6.14 -4.37 -6.92
CA LEU A 115 -7.27 -3.45 -7.08
C LEU A 115 -8.55 -4.08 -7.68
N PRO A 116 -8.49 -4.85 -8.79
CA PRO A 116 -9.67 -5.51 -9.35
C PRO A 116 -10.36 -6.51 -8.41
N GLU A 117 -9.61 -7.09 -7.46
CA GLU A 117 -10.15 -8.06 -6.51
C GLU A 117 -10.93 -7.40 -5.36
N LEU A 118 -10.68 -6.12 -5.10
CA LEU A 118 -11.33 -5.35 -4.05
C LEU A 118 -12.68 -4.76 -4.51
N ARG A 119 -12.91 -4.60 -5.81
CA ARG A 119 -14.12 -3.95 -6.33
C ARG A 119 -14.42 -4.31 -7.77
N GLU A 120 -15.70 -4.34 -8.15
CA GLU A 120 -16.17 -4.40 -9.55
C GLU A 120 -16.00 -3.07 -10.32
N MET A 121 -15.00 -2.26 -9.99
CA MET A 121 -14.74 -0.97 -10.65
C MET A 121 -13.45 -0.98 -11.47
N LYS A 122 -13.41 -0.10 -12.48
CA LYS A 122 -12.25 0.14 -13.34
C LYS A 122 -11.05 0.66 -12.51
N PRO A 123 -9.94 -0.10 -12.39
CA PRO A 123 -8.77 0.26 -11.58
C PRO A 123 -8.17 1.64 -11.88
N GLU A 124 -8.35 2.14 -13.10
CA GLU A 124 -7.81 3.41 -13.57
C GLU A 124 -8.46 4.61 -12.86
N ARG A 125 -9.68 4.46 -12.34
CA ARG A 125 -10.36 5.53 -11.59
C ARG A 125 -9.91 5.62 -10.13
N LEU A 126 -9.20 4.61 -9.64
CA LEU A 126 -8.72 4.53 -8.26
C LEU A 126 -7.22 4.81 -8.13
N THR A 127 -6.46 4.68 -9.22
CA THR A 127 -5.02 4.99 -9.23
C THR A 127 -4.81 6.51 -9.39
N VAL A 128 -5.10 7.25 -8.32
CA VAL A 128 -5.03 8.72 -8.28
C VAL A 128 -4.27 9.16 -7.03
N PRO A 129 -3.69 10.38 -7.01
CA PRO A 129 -3.13 10.92 -5.78
C PRO A 129 -4.23 11.10 -4.73
N ALA A 130 -3.83 11.11 -3.46
CA ALA A 130 -4.81 11.31 -2.38
C ALA A 130 -5.44 12.71 -2.41
N ASN A 131 -4.67 13.72 -2.81
CA ASN A 131 -5.07 15.12 -2.94
C ASN A 131 -4.01 15.90 -3.76
N GLU A 132 -4.30 17.17 -4.07
CA GLU A 132 -3.38 18.06 -4.79
C GLU A 132 -2.05 18.27 -4.06
N ALA A 133 -2.02 18.17 -2.72
CA ALA A 133 -0.78 18.32 -1.96
C ALA A 133 0.19 17.15 -2.19
N MET A 134 -0.32 15.93 -2.41
CA MET A 134 0.51 14.80 -2.84
C MET A 134 1.10 15.00 -4.23
N GLU A 135 0.37 15.63 -5.16
CA GLU A 135 0.92 16.00 -6.47
C GLU A 135 2.06 17.01 -6.33
N ARG A 136 1.82 18.10 -5.56
CA ARG A 136 2.85 19.09 -5.24
C ARG A 136 4.07 18.49 -4.54
N PHE A 137 3.85 17.52 -3.65
CA PHE A 137 4.93 16.82 -2.96
C PHE A 137 5.82 16.08 -3.96
N ILE A 138 5.23 15.28 -4.86
CA ILE A 138 6.00 14.56 -5.88
C ILE A 138 6.74 15.55 -6.78
N GLU A 139 6.08 16.61 -7.24
CA GLU A 139 6.72 17.67 -8.04
C GLU A 139 7.94 18.26 -7.30
N ALA A 140 7.76 18.73 -6.06
CA ALA A 140 8.82 19.32 -5.25
C ALA A 140 9.96 18.34 -4.91
N MET A 141 9.65 17.05 -4.72
CA MET A 141 10.64 16.00 -4.51
C MET A 141 11.46 15.71 -5.77
N THR A 142 10.83 15.85 -6.95
CA THR A 142 11.48 15.62 -8.26
C THR A 142 12.18 16.84 -8.85
N GLU A 143 11.86 18.04 -8.37
CA GLU A 143 12.44 19.33 -8.76
C GLU A 143 13.99 19.36 -8.78
N PRO A 144 14.73 18.68 -7.87
CA PRO A 144 16.19 18.65 -7.91
C PRO A 144 16.73 17.81 -9.10
N GLU A 145 16.67 18.34 -10.32
CA GLU A 145 17.06 17.62 -11.54
C GLU A 145 18.59 17.55 -11.73
N ALA A 146 19.31 18.60 -11.35
CA ALA A 146 20.72 18.76 -11.66
C ALA A 146 21.60 17.64 -11.03
N PRO A 147 22.65 17.15 -11.74
CA PRO A 147 23.48 16.03 -11.27
C PRO A 147 24.10 16.21 -9.88
N GLU A 148 24.46 17.43 -9.50
CA GLU A 148 25.09 17.78 -8.22
C GLU A 148 24.13 17.82 -7.02
N LEU A 149 22.84 17.62 -7.27
CA LEU A 149 21.78 17.65 -6.25
C LEU A 149 21.42 16.24 -5.73
N THR A 150 22.40 15.32 -5.68
CA THR A 150 22.19 13.96 -5.17
C THR A 150 21.66 13.96 -3.73
N ILE A 151 22.17 14.86 -2.88
CA ILE A 151 21.72 14.98 -1.47
C ILE A 151 20.22 15.28 -1.42
N GLU A 152 19.75 16.26 -2.18
CA GLU A 152 18.33 16.66 -2.20
C GLU A 152 17.45 15.52 -2.70
N LYS A 153 17.83 14.87 -3.81
CA LYS A 153 17.13 13.69 -4.35
C LYS A 153 16.98 12.59 -3.28
N LEU A 154 18.08 12.23 -2.62
CA LEU A 154 18.09 11.17 -1.61
C LEU A 154 17.31 11.55 -0.35
N VAL A 155 17.40 12.81 0.10
CA VAL A 155 16.63 13.30 1.25
C VAL A 155 15.13 13.16 1.00
N GLY A 156 14.66 13.58 -0.18
CA GLY A 156 13.23 13.50 -0.49
C GLY A 156 12.69 12.07 -0.45
N VAL A 157 13.46 11.11 -0.96
CA VAL A 157 13.06 9.69 -0.97
C VAL A 157 13.24 9.05 0.41
N TYR A 158 14.46 9.04 0.94
CA TYR A 158 14.83 8.19 2.08
C TYR A 158 14.56 8.84 3.44
N ARG A 159 14.47 10.17 3.53
CA ARG A 159 14.14 10.84 4.80
C ARG A 159 12.70 11.31 4.89
N VAL A 160 11.99 11.40 3.76
CA VAL A 160 10.59 11.84 3.76
C VAL A 160 9.66 10.77 3.20
N LEU A 161 9.76 10.39 1.93
CA LEU A 161 8.73 9.55 1.31
C LEU A 161 8.69 8.09 1.82
N ILE A 162 9.82 7.38 1.83
CA ILE A 162 9.88 5.98 2.29
C ILE A 162 9.45 5.82 3.76
N PRO A 163 9.90 6.66 4.72
CA PRO A 163 9.35 6.64 6.07
C PRO A 163 7.83 6.80 6.13
N ARG A 164 7.22 7.56 5.19
CA ARG A 164 5.76 7.72 5.10
C ARG A 164 5.09 6.47 4.52
N PHE A 165 5.73 5.75 3.59
CA PHE A 165 5.28 4.42 3.15
C PHE A 165 5.28 3.43 4.31
N ILE A 166 6.40 3.32 5.02
CA ILE A 166 6.53 2.45 6.20
C ILE A 166 5.41 2.73 7.21
N ALA A 167 5.16 4.00 7.52
CA ALA A 167 4.10 4.38 8.46
C ALA A 167 2.69 4.02 7.94
N ALA A 168 2.37 4.38 6.69
CA ALA A 168 1.05 4.13 6.12
C ALA A 168 0.76 2.64 5.94
N TYR A 169 1.74 1.87 5.47
CA TYR A 169 1.64 0.42 5.34
C TYR A 169 1.54 -0.28 6.69
N THR A 170 2.34 0.11 7.67
CA THR A 170 2.25 -0.46 9.03
C THR A 170 0.88 -0.19 9.65
N TYR A 171 0.36 1.03 9.49
CA TYR A 171 -0.97 1.38 9.98
C TYR A 171 -2.07 0.55 9.29
N HIS A 172 -2.01 0.45 7.95
CA HIS A 172 -2.97 -0.35 7.20
C HIS A 172 -2.92 -1.82 7.61
N ARG A 173 -1.72 -2.42 7.69
CA ARG A 173 -1.52 -3.80 8.11
C ARG A 173 -2.14 -4.09 9.48
N ASN A 174 -1.96 -3.18 10.44
CA ASN A 174 -2.44 -3.38 11.81
C ASN A 174 -3.94 -3.12 11.96
N GLY A 175 -4.53 -2.30 11.10
CA GLY A 175 -5.98 -2.06 11.06
C GLY A 175 -6.74 -3.06 10.17
N ALA A 176 -6.08 -3.79 9.28
CA ALA A 176 -6.70 -4.74 8.36
C ALA A 176 -7.14 -6.03 9.09
N SER A 177 -8.24 -6.63 8.63
CA SER A 177 -8.74 -7.90 9.17
C SER A 177 -7.93 -9.08 8.63
N GLU A 178 -7.41 -9.93 9.53
CA GLU A 178 -6.70 -11.15 9.13
C GLU A 178 -7.56 -12.15 8.37
N ILE A 179 -8.90 -12.01 8.40
CA ILE A 179 -9.82 -12.90 7.70
C ILE A 179 -10.12 -12.35 6.30
N THR A 180 -10.59 -11.10 6.22
CA THR A 180 -11.10 -10.53 4.96
C THR A 180 -9.99 -9.92 4.12
N ASP A 181 -8.91 -9.46 4.74
CA ASP A 181 -7.81 -8.73 4.10
C ASP A 181 -6.49 -9.50 4.14
N ALA A 182 -6.53 -10.81 4.40
CA ALA A 182 -5.35 -11.66 4.44
C ALA A 182 -4.42 -11.51 3.20
N PRO A 183 -4.93 -11.41 1.96
CA PRO A 183 -4.08 -11.16 0.79
C PRO A 183 -3.40 -9.79 0.84
N THR A 184 -4.14 -8.74 1.25
CA THR A 184 -3.60 -7.38 1.40
C THR A 184 -2.49 -7.36 2.45
N ILE A 185 -2.73 -7.95 3.64
CA ILE A 185 -1.74 -8.05 4.71
C ILE A 185 -0.47 -8.76 4.23
N ARG A 186 -0.64 -9.85 3.47
CA ARG A 186 0.50 -10.60 2.90
C ARG A 186 1.35 -9.71 1.99
N PHE A 187 0.74 -8.94 1.10
CA PHE A 187 1.47 -8.03 0.22
C PHE A 187 2.16 -6.91 0.98
N ILE A 188 1.46 -6.29 1.94
CA ILE A 188 2.06 -5.26 2.80
C ILE A 188 3.31 -5.79 3.51
N ASN A 189 3.28 -7.03 4.01
CA ASN A 189 4.45 -7.61 4.68
C ASN A 189 5.67 -7.71 3.76
N PHE A 190 5.50 -8.09 2.49
CA PHE A 190 6.61 -8.13 1.55
C PHE A 190 7.14 -6.74 1.25
N ILE A 191 6.23 -5.80 0.95
CA ILE A 191 6.59 -4.42 0.65
C ILE A 191 7.34 -3.78 1.83
N LEU A 192 6.86 -3.98 3.06
CA LEU A 192 7.52 -3.46 4.25
C LEU A 192 8.95 -3.98 4.42
N GLN A 193 9.24 -5.23 4.05
CA GLN A 193 10.63 -5.72 4.11
C GLN A 193 11.53 -4.89 3.18
N ASP A 194 11.11 -4.72 1.93
CA ASP A 194 11.84 -3.92 0.94
C ASP A 194 11.99 -2.47 1.42
N GLU A 195 10.90 -1.83 1.88
CA GLU A 195 10.91 -0.46 2.35
C GLU A 195 11.87 -0.24 3.54
N PHE A 196 11.94 -1.18 4.48
CA PHE A 196 12.88 -1.08 5.61
C PHE A 196 14.33 -1.23 5.17
N ASP A 197 14.62 -2.17 4.28
CA ASP A 197 15.97 -2.39 3.75
C ASP A 197 16.42 -1.20 2.88
N ASP A 198 15.55 -0.71 1.99
CA ASP A 198 15.81 0.41 1.11
C ASP A 198 15.97 1.72 1.90
N TRP A 199 15.17 1.91 2.96
CA TRP A 199 15.33 3.04 3.89
C TRP A 199 16.70 3.04 4.56
N ARG A 200 17.08 1.91 5.16
CA ARG A 200 18.36 1.76 5.85
C ARG A 200 19.51 2.07 4.90
N ASP A 201 19.48 1.46 3.72
CA ASP A 201 20.56 1.56 2.77
C ASP A 201 20.62 2.96 2.13
N GLY A 202 19.46 3.58 1.90
CA GLY A 202 19.32 4.98 1.51
C GLY A 202 19.91 5.97 2.50
N GLU A 203 19.60 5.81 3.78
CA GLU A 203 20.16 6.66 4.84
C GLU A 203 21.67 6.47 4.94
N MET A 204 22.18 5.24 4.80
CA MET A 204 23.63 4.99 4.76
C MET A 204 24.33 5.70 3.60
N MET A 205 23.75 5.69 2.40
CA MET A 205 24.26 6.45 1.26
C MET A 205 24.24 7.96 1.52
N LEU A 206 23.17 8.46 2.12
CA LEU A 206 23.05 9.88 2.43
C LEU A 206 24.10 10.33 3.46
N GLN A 207 24.37 9.51 4.48
CA GLN A 207 25.41 9.78 5.47
C GLN A 207 26.83 9.79 4.86
N SER A 208 27.10 9.00 3.81
CA SER A 208 28.41 9.04 3.14
C SER A 208 28.62 10.34 2.34
N LEU A 209 27.54 10.97 1.85
CA LEU A 209 27.59 12.25 1.14
C LEU A 209 27.68 13.46 2.10
N ILE A 210 27.06 13.38 3.28
CA ILE A 210 27.02 14.49 4.25
C ILE A 210 28.34 14.57 5.04
N THR A 211 29.31 15.30 4.50
CA THR A 211 30.66 15.43 5.08
C THR A 211 31.00 16.86 5.52
N THR A 212 30.14 17.84 5.24
CA THR A 212 30.35 19.25 5.57
C THR A 212 29.12 19.87 6.23
N ALA A 213 29.31 20.98 6.96
CA ALA A 213 28.20 21.74 7.53
C ALA A 213 27.24 22.29 6.45
N ASP A 214 27.74 22.54 5.24
CA ASP A 214 26.94 22.96 4.11
C ASP A 214 25.98 21.84 3.64
N HIS A 215 26.49 20.61 3.55
CA HIS A 215 25.68 19.44 3.19
C HIS A 215 24.58 19.19 4.23
N VAL A 216 24.89 19.34 5.51
CA VAL A 216 23.90 19.25 6.60
C VAL A 216 22.80 20.28 6.39
N ARG A 217 23.17 21.54 6.15
CA ARG A 217 22.21 22.64 5.95
C ARG A 217 21.28 22.35 4.77
N ARG A 218 21.84 22.00 3.60
CA ARG A 218 21.09 21.66 2.38
C ARG A 218 20.10 20.52 2.62
N ALA A 219 20.56 19.44 3.25
CA ALA A 219 19.72 18.29 3.56
C ALA A 219 18.57 18.66 4.49
N SER A 220 18.84 19.40 5.57
CA SER A 220 17.81 19.80 6.53
C SER A 220 16.80 20.79 5.95
N GLU A 221 17.24 21.78 5.17
CA GLU A 221 16.36 22.75 4.51
C GLU A 221 15.42 22.06 3.52
N HIS A 222 15.95 21.16 2.70
CA HIS A 222 15.15 20.42 1.74
C HIS A 222 14.15 19.47 2.43
N GLN A 223 14.61 18.74 3.46
CA GLN A 223 13.73 17.87 4.25
C GLN A 223 12.57 18.67 4.87
N ALA A 224 12.86 19.83 5.47
CA ALA A 224 11.84 20.67 6.09
C ALA A 224 10.80 21.18 5.07
N LYS A 225 11.24 21.59 3.87
CA LYS A 225 10.35 21.99 2.77
C LYS A 225 9.38 20.86 2.40
N LEU A 226 9.90 19.65 2.19
CA LEU A 226 9.10 18.50 1.78
C LEU A 226 8.16 17.99 2.88
N GLU A 227 8.63 17.97 4.13
CA GLU A 227 7.81 17.58 5.28
C GLU A 227 6.62 18.52 5.49
N ALA A 228 6.79 19.83 5.26
CA ALA A 228 5.68 20.78 5.33
C ALA A 228 4.56 20.43 4.34
N ILE A 229 4.92 20.08 3.09
CA ILE A 229 3.95 19.66 2.07
C ILE A 229 3.31 18.32 2.45
N MET A 230 4.08 17.37 2.98
CA MET A 230 3.58 16.06 3.42
C MET A 230 2.58 16.18 4.59
N VAL A 231 2.79 17.15 5.49
CA VAL A 231 1.83 17.48 6.55
C VAL A 231 0.53 18.02 5.98
N GLU A 232 0.59 18.95 5.02
CA GLU A 232 -0.61 19.43 4.30
C GLU A 232 -1.35 18.30 3.60
N ALA A 233 -0.62 17.36 3.01
CA ALA A 233 -1.20 16.19 2.35
C ALA A 233 -1.90 15.24 3.34
N GLY A 234 -1.55 15.26 4.63
CA GLY A 234 -2.06 14.31 5.61
C GLY A 234 -1.45 12.91 5.50
N GLY A 235 -0.37 12.76 4.72
CA GLY A 235 0.27 11.49 4.39
C GLY A 235 -0.17 10.91 3.04
N ILE A 236 0.37 9.73 2.71
CA ILE A 236 0.26 9.10 1.38
C ILE A 236 -1.19 8.84 0.96
N THR A 237 -2.06 8.53 1.92
CA THR A 237 -3.49 8.25 1.64
C THR A 237 -4.41 9.41 2.04
N GLY A 238 -3.85 10.60 2.21
CA GLY A 238 -4.59 11.78 2.64
C GLY A 238 -4.85 11.80 4.15
N PRO A 239 -5.73 12.70 4.64
CA PRO A 239 -6.17 12.70 6.03
C PRO A 239 -6.59 11.30 6.49
N GLY A 240 -6.07 10.86 7.65
CA GLY A 240 -6.28 9.50 8.15
C GLY A 240 -5.23 8.48 7.69
N SER A 241 -4.15 8.89 7.02
CA SER A 241 -3.11 7.98 6.54
C SER A 241 -2.50 7.12 7.65
N ILE A 242 -2.38 7.67 8.85
CA ILE A 242 -1.92 6.99 10.07
C ILE A 242 -2.95 7.09 11.20
N GLY A 243 -4.23 7.18 10.84
CA GLY A 243 -5.35 7.42 11.76
C GLY A 243 -5.76 8.89 11.84
N THR A 244 -6.97 9.13 12.34
CA THR A 244 -7.49 10.47 12.60
C THR A 244 -6.97 10.95 13.95
N SER A 245 -6.43 12.16 14.02
CA SER A 245 -6.39 12.86 15.30
C SER A 245 -7.83 13.11 15.70
N VAL A 246 -8.24 12.61 16.87
CA VAL A 246 -9.50 13.02 17.48
C VAL A 246 -9.36 14.52 17.72
N SER A 247 -9.91 15.36 16.84
CA SER A 247 -10.25 16.72 17.23
C SER A 247 -11.32 16.55 18.29
N THR A 248 -10.94 16.71 19.56
CA THR A 248 -11.89 16.92 20.64
C THR A 248 -12.72 18.14 20.25
N SER A 249 -13.88 17.91 19.67
CA SER A 249 -14.98 18.87 19.65
C SER A 249 -15.20 19.19 21.12
N THR A 250 -14.67 20.32 21.56
CA THR A 250 -15.13 20.93 22.80
C THR A 250 -16.57 21.31 22.50
N GLU A 251 -17.51 20.44 22.86
CA GLU A 251 -18.90 20.83 23.05
C GLU A 251 -18.91 21.82 24.23
N GLY A 252 -18.72 23.08 23.88
CA GLY A 252 -19.13 24.21 24.68
C GLY A 252 -20.55 24.62 24.27
N GLY A 253 -21.47 24.60 25.23
CA GLY A 253 -22.84 25.13 25.13
C GLY A 253 -23.87 24.00 25.23
N VAL A 254 -24.66 23.87 26.31
CA VAL A 254 -25.31 24.90 27.15
C VAL A 254 -25.19 24.56 28.64
#